data_AF-A0A1R3HCS1-F1
#
_entry.id   AF-A0A1R3HCS1-F1
#
_cell.length_a   1.000
_cell.length_b   1.000
_cell.length_c   1.000
_cell.angle_alpha   90.00
_cell.angle_beta   90.00
_cell.angle_gamma   90.00
#
_symmetry.space_group_name_H-M   'P 1'
#
loop_
_entity.id
_entity.type
_entity.pdbx_description
1 polymer ?
#
loop_
_entity_poly.entity_id
_entity_poly.type
_entity_poly.pdbx_seq_one_letter_code
_entity_poly.pdbx_strand_id
1 'polypeptide(L)'
;MLSRKVISYLLFYNEPSSISRLSNALRFFKTCPQFQSFTASYLINKFGFSQESALKLSKYLLFKTSQKPDSVISFFEEKGFSKTQTKTLVTKSPTILSHSVKTLSAKWDFFLSRGFSSPDLAKYLNHLTSNPEQTNHNKSNWESKFDVYKNWGLSEKQIWEAFLKYPRVISASEEKIAKTMEFLVNTMGIQNSIS
;
A
#
# COMPACT_ATOMS: atom_id res chain seq x y z
N MET A 1 4.14 30.43 -22.65
CA MET A 1 4.21 29.81 -21.30
C MET A 1 3.01 28.88 -21.15
N LEU A 2 3.15 27.62 -21.56
CA LEU A 2 2.09 26.61 -21.47
C LEU A 2 2.12 25.98 -20.07
N SER A 3 0.97 25.95 -19.38
CA SER A 3 0.93 25.46 -18.00
C SER A 3 1.21 23.95 -17.94
N ARG A 4 1.89 23.52 -16.87
CA ARG A 4 2.26 22.12 -16.56
C ARG A 4 1.08 21.12 -16.59
N LYS A 5 -0.17 21.59 -16.63
CA LYS A 5 -1.37 20.75 -16.74
C LYS A 5 -1.66 20.29 -18.17
N VAL A 6 -1.23 21.02 -19.20
CA VAL A 6 -1.55 20.71 -20.61
C VAL A 6 -0.67 19.59 -21.18
N ILE A 7 0.59 19.50 -20.73
CA ILE A 7 1.53 18.43 -21.15
C ILE A 7 1.12 17.07 -20.55
N SER A 8 0.57 17.06 -19.33
CA SER A 8 0.02 15.84 -18.70
C SER A 8 -1.23 15.31 -19.43
N TYR A 9 -1.98 16.22 -20.07
CA TYR A 9 -3.21 15.89 -20.80
C TYR A 9 -2.92 15.26 -22.18
N LEU A 10 -1.79 15.57 -22.80
CA LEU A 10 -1.40 15.05 -24.12
C LEU A 10 -0.70 13.67 -24.07
N LEU A 11 -0.21 13.23 -22.92
CA LEU A 11 0.49 11.95 -22.77
C LEU A 11 -0.42 10.76 -22.39
N PHE A 12 -1.73 10.98 -22.21
CA PHE A 12 -2.62 9.95 -21.65
C PHE A 12 -3.71 9.40 -22.58
N TYR A 13 -3.88 9.91 -23.80
CA TYR A 13 -4.90 9.36 -24.72
C TYR A 13 -4.41 9.29 -26.17
N ASN A 14 -3.94 8.10 -26.54
CA ASN A 14 -4.10 7.56 -27.89
C ASN A 14 -4.47 6.07 -27.77
N GLU A 15 -5.78 5.79 -27.71
CA GLU A 15 -6.50 4.65 -28.33
C GLU A 15 -7.96 4.60 -27.81
N PRO A 16 -8.96 4.23 -28.64
CA PRO A 16 -10.36 4.59 -28.43
C PRO A 16 -11.21 3.45 -27.82
N SER A 17 -11.65 3.61 -26.56
CA SER A 17 -12.75 2.81 -25.99
C SER A 17 -13.50 3.48 -24.84
N SER A 18 -13.61 4.82 -24.86
CA SER A 18 -13.97 5.62 -23.68
C SER A 18 -15.40 6.15 -23.61
N ILE A 19 -16.20 6.05 -24.67
CA ILE A 19 -17.52 6.72 -24.70
C ILE A 19 -18.57 5.98 -23.86
N SER A 20 -18.56 4.64 -23.83
CA SER A 20 -19.50 3.85 -23.01
C SER A 20 -19.21 3.97 -21.51
N ARG A 21 -17.94 4.17 -21.11
CA ARG A 21 -17.54 4.33 -19.71
C ARG A 21 -17.94 5.69 -19.14
N LEU A 22 -17.90 6.75 -19.96
CA LEU A 22 -18.32 8.09 -19.55
C LEU A 22 -19.83 8.21 -19.37
N SER A 23 -20.63 7.50 -20.18
CA SER A 23 -22.09 7.46 -20.05
C SER A 23 -22.54 6.86 -18.70
N ASN A 24 -21.89 5.78 -18.26
CA ASN A 24 -22.16 5.18 -16.96
C ASN A 24 -21.69 6.06 -15.78
N ALA A 25 -20.59 6.78 -15.94
CA ALA A 25 -20.13 7.75 -14.94
C ALA A 25 -21.11 8.93 -14.80
N LEU A 26 -21.61 9.49 -15.91
CA LEU A 26 -22.56 10.61 -15.91
C LEU A 26 -23.96 10.23 -15.40
N ARG A 27 -24.44 9.00 -15.64
CA ARG A 27 -25.68 8.49 -15.00
C ARG A 27 -25.53 8.34 -13.49
N PHE A 28 -24.32 8.08 -13.00
CA PHE A 28 -24.02 7.99 -11.56
C PHE A 28 -24.07 9.35 -10.85
N PHE A 29 -23.78 10.45 -11.55
CA PHE A 29 -23.76 11.79 -10.96
C PHE A 29 -25.13 12.43 -10.72
N LYS A 30 -26.22 11.77 -11.14
CA LYS A 30 -27.58 12.30 -10.99
C LYS A 30 -28.45 11.42 -10.08
N THR A 31 -28.01 11.12 -8.87
CA THR A 31 -28.91 10.60 -7.83
C THR A 31 -28.63 11.20 -6.45
N CYS A 32 -29.63 11.95 -5.99
CA CYS A 32 -30.14 12.20 -4.63
C CYS A 32 -29.20 12.27 -3.39
N PRO A 33 -29.42 13.28 -2.49
CA PRO A 33 -28.78 13.39 -1.18
C PRO A 33 -28.96 12.18 -0.23
N GLN A 34 -29.92 11.29 -0.49
CA GLN A 34 -30.22 10.13 0.36
C GLN A 34 -29.22 8.96 0.25
N PHE A 35 -28.33 8.96 -0.76
CA PHE A 35 -27.17 8.06 -0.79
C PHE A 35 -25.92 8.80 -0.34
N GLN A 36 -25.89 9.16 0.95
CA GLN A 36 -24.60 9.16 1.64
C GLN A 36 -24.03 7.76 1.42
N SER A 37 -22.88 7.63 0.75
CA SER A 37 -22.39 6.32 0.35
C SER A 37 -22.34 5.39 1.57
N PHE A 38 -22.78 4.14 1.42
CA PHE A 38 -22.72 3.16 2.52
C PHE A 38 -21.33 3.15 3.17
N THR A 39 -20.27 3.27 2.35
CA THR A 39 -18.89 3.47 2.80
C THR A 39 -18.75 4.66 3.76
N ALA A 40 -19.26 5.85 3.40
CA ALA A 40 -19.13 7.04 4.24
C ALA A 40 -19.81 6.85 5.59
N SER A 41 -21.07 6.37 5.60
CA SER A 41 -21.79 6.09 6.85
C SER A 41 -21.08 5.03 7.69
N TYR A 42 -20.56 3.97 7.05
CA TYR A 42 -19.78 2.93 7.73
C TYR A 42 -18.50 3.50 8.39
N LEU A 43 -17.74 4.34 7.69
CA LEU A 43 -16.55 4.99 8.23
C LEU A 43 -16.86 5.92 9.41
N ILE A 44 -17.92 6.71 9.31
CA ILE A 44 -18.35 7.62 10.38
C ILE A 44 -18.77 6.80 11.60
N ASN A 45 -19.69 5.85 11.43
CA ASN A 45 -20.29 5.14 12.55
C ASN A 45 -19.31 4.20 13.25
N LYS A 46 -18.45 3.49 12.49
CA LYS A 46 -17.57 2.46 13.06
C LYS A 46 -16.20 2.98 13.47
N PHE A 47 -15.68 3.99 12.76
CA PHE A 47 -14.32 4.50 12.97
C PHE A 47 -14.28 5.96 13.42
N GLY A 48 -15.41 6.66 13.45
CA GLY A 48 -15.49 8.04 13.95
C GLY A 48 -14.87 9.07 13.01
N PHE A 49 -14.85 8.81 11.70
CA PHE A 49 -14.41 9.81 10.72
C PHE A 49 -15.39 10.99 10.66
N SER A 50 -14.89 12.18 10.30
CA SER A 50 -15.75 13.31 9.97
C SER A 50 -16.51 13.04 8.66
N GLN A 51 -17.69 13.67 8.51
CA GLN A 51 -18.51 13.60 7.30
C GLN A 51 -17.68 13.90 6.04
N GLU A 52 -16.87 14.96 6.06
CA GLU A 52 -16.05 15.37 4.92
C GLU A 52 -14.97 14.34 4.57
N SER A 53 -14.27 13.82 5.57
CA SER A 53 -13.23 12.80 5.38
C SER A 53 -13.82 11.50 4.84
N ALA A 54 -14.96 11.08 5.39
CA ALA A 54 -15.67 9.88 4.97
C ALA A 54 -16.19 10.00 3.53
N LEU A 55 -16.76 11.15 3.15
CA LEU A 55 -17.19 11.41 1.78
C LEU A 55 -16.02 11.41 0.81
N LYS A 56 -14.90 12.05 1.15
CA LYS A 56 -13.68 12.05 0.33
C LYS A 56 -13.15 10.64 0.13
N LEU A 57 -13.03 9.84 1.18
CA LEU A 57 -12.56 8.47 1.13
C LEU A 57 -13.52 7.56 0.35
N SER A 58 -14.82 7.80 0.44
CA SER A 58 -15.81 6.99 -0.28
C SER A 58 -15.76 7.11 -1.80
N LYS A 59 -15.10 8.15 -2.33
CA LYS A 59 -14.81 8.24 -3.77
C LYS A 59 -13.78 7.18 -4.22
N TYR A 60 -12.92 6.74 -3.31
CA TYR A 60 -11.84 5.78 -3.58
C TYR A 60 -12.12 4.40 -2.97
N LEU A 61 -12.92 4.32 -1.89
CA LEU A 61 -13.33 3.10 -1.22
C LEU A 61 -14.78 2.78 -1.56
N LEU A 62 -14.97 1.82 -2.46
CA LEU A 62 -16.30 1.43 -2.92
C LEU A 62 -16.62 0.01 -2.45
N PHE A 63 -17.36 -0.10 -1.35
CA PHE A 63 -17.99 -1.34 -0.92
C PHE A 63 -19.47 -1.10 -0.65
N LYS A 64 -20.31 -2.04 -1.10
CA LYS A 64 -21.78 -1.96 -1.00
C LYS A 64 -22.33 -2.51 0.32
N THR A 65 -21.52 -3.28 1.04
CA THR A 65 -21.90 -3.97 2.28
C THR A 65 -20.74 -3.93 3.27
N SER A 66 -21.02 -4.20 4.55
CA SER A 66 -19.99 -4.26 5.59
C SER A 66 -19.23 -5.58 5.59
N GLN A 67 -19.70 -6.62 4.90
CA GLN A 67 -19.10 -7.95 4.93
C GLN A 67 -17.58 -7.94 4.67
N LYS A 68 -17.17 -7.29 3.57
CA LYS A 68 -15.75 -7.20 3.21
C LYS A 68 -14.90 -6.45 4.23
N PRO A 69 -15.23 -5.19 4.60
CA PRO A 69 -14.44 -4.48 5.61
C PRO A 69 -14.51 -5.17 6.99
N ASP A 70 -15.62 -5.83 7.34
CA ASP A 70 -15.75 -6.61 8.58
C ASP A 70 -14.81 -7.82 8.58
N SER A 71 -14.75 -8.60 7.49
CA SER A 71 -13.79 -9.70 7.35
C SER A 71 -12.34 -9.25 7.52
N VAL A 72 -12.00 -8.07 6.99
CA VAL A 72 -10.65 -7.50 7.14
C VAL A 72 -10.36 -7.12 8.60
N ILE A 73 -11.34 -6.57 9.32
CA ILE A 73 -11.22 -6.23 10.74
C ILE A 73 -11.02 -7.50 11.57
N SER A 74 -11.86 -8.52 11.37
CA SER A 74 -11.75 -9.80 12.06
C SER A 74 -10.41 -10.48 11.81
N PHE A 75 -9.86 -10.39 10.59
CA PHE A 75 -8.53 -10.88 10.28
C PHE A 75 -7.45 -10.22 11.18
N PHE A 76 -7.47 -8.90 11.36
CA PHE A 76 -6.48 -8.25 12.23
C PHE A 76 -6.66 -8.59 13.70
N GLU A 77 -7.92 -8.69 14.17
CA GLU A 77 -8.23 -9.13 15.53
C GLU A 77 -7.71 -10.55 15.79
N GLU A 78 -7.89 -11.48 14.84
CA GLU A 78 -7.33 -12.84 14.89
C GLU A 78 -5.79 -12.84 14.95
N LYS A 79 -5.14 -11.91 14.25
CA LYS A 79 -3.67 -11.75 14.30
C LYS A 79 -3.19 -11.04 15.57
N GLY A 80 -4.07 -10.79 16.54
CA GLY A 80 -3.75 -10.27 17.87
C GLY A 80 -3.84 -8.76 18.01
N PHE A 81 -4.43 -8.05 17.03
CA PHE A 81 -4.63 -6.61 17.12
C PHE A 81 -5.83 -6.31 18.02
N SER A 82 -5.65 -5.39 18.97
CA SER A 82 -6.79 -4.87 19.74
C SER A 82 -7.70 -4.01 18.86
N LYS A 83 -8.97 -3.88 19.26
CA LYS A 83 -9.94 -2.99 18.58
C LYS A 83 -9.40 -1.56 18.39
N THR A 84 -8.67 -1.04 19.38
CA THR A 84 -8.02 0.28 19.31
C THR A 84 -6.92 0.32 18.25
N GLN A 85 -6.05 -0.71 18.20
CA GLN A 85 -5.01 -0.80 17.18
C GLN A 85 -5.61 -0.95 15.78
N THR A 86 -6.65 -1.76 15.61
CA THR A 86 -7.37 -1.92 14.35
C THR A 86 -8.04 -0.62 13.92
N LYS A 87 -8.63 0.14 14.86
CA LYS A 87 -9.15 1.48 14.59
C LYS A 87 -8.05 2.43 14.12
N THR A 88 -6.95 2.52 14.86
CA THR A 88 -5.80 3.37 14.48
C THR A 88 -5.24 3.00 13.10
N LEU A 89 -5.16 1.71 12.80
CA LEU A 89 -4.73 1.20 11.51
C LEU A 89 -5.66 1.68 10.38
N VAL A 90 -6.97 1.46 10.51
CA VAL A 90 -7.96 1.87 9.50
C VAL A 90 -8.01 3.39 9.35
N THR A 91 -7.82 4.15 10.44
CA THR A 91 -7.73 5.61 10.37
C THR A 91 -6.50 6.08 9.58
N LYS A 92 -5.34 5.42 9.75
CA LYS A 92 -4.10 5.76 9.03
C LYS A 92 -4.12 5.30 7.57
N SER A 93 -4.75 4.16 7.28
CA SER A 93 -4.87 3.64 5.92
C SER A 93 -6.23 3.01 5.69
N PRO A 94 -7.22 3.83 5.29
CA PRO A 94 -8.57 3.36 5.02
C PRO A 94 -8.65 2.37 3.85
N THR A 95 -7.66 2.37 2.94
CA THR A 95 -7.60 1.48 1.77
C THR A 95 -7.45 0.01 2.12
N ILE A 96 -6.97 -0.31 3.33
CA ILE A 96 -6.85 -1.68 3.83
C ILE A 96 -8.18 -2.46 3.75
N LEU A 97 -9.29 -1.75 3.98
CA LEU A 97 -10.65 -2.31 3.97
C LEU A 97 -11.12 -2.78 2.59
N SER A 98 -10.45 -2.35 1.52
CA SER A 98 -10.74 -2.74 0.14
C SER A 98 -10.01 -4.02 -0.29
N HIS A 99 -9.04 -4.51 0.49
CA HIS A 99 -8.31 -5.73 0.16
C HIS A 99 -9.10 -6.99 0.53
N SER A 100 -8.74 -8.12 -0.08
CA SER A 100 -9.31 -9.42 0.31
C SER A 100 -8.50 -10.03 1.44
N VAL A 101 -9.16 -10.73 2.37
CA VAL A 101 -8.49 -11.45 3.46
C VAL A 101 -7.48 -12.46 2.92
N LYS A 102 -7.79 -13.15 1.82
CA LYS A 102 -6.87 -14.08 1.16
C LYS A 102 -5.54 -13.41 0.76
N THR A 103 -5.62 -12.23 0.15
CA THR A 103 -4.42 -11.47 -0.26
C THR A 103 -3.65 -10.97 0.96
N LEU A 104 -4.35 -10.51 2.00
CA LEU A 104 -3.73 -10.04 3.23
C LEU A 104 -3.03 -11.19 3.97
N SER A 105 -3.66 -12.35 4.09
CA SER A 105 -3.05 -13.53 4.73
C SER A 105 -1.80 -13.97 4.01
N ALA A 106 -1.85 -14.13 2.68
CA ALA A 106 -0.67 -14.56 1.92
C ALA A 106 0.52 -13.62 2.10
N LYS A 107 0.29 -12.29 2.10
CA LYS A 107 1.34 -11.31 2.37
C LYS A 107 1.80 -11.36 3.84
N TRP A 108 0.87 -11.51 4.77
CA TRP A 108 1.17 -11.60 6.19
C TRP A 108 2.08 -12.78 6.49
N ASP A 109 1.71 -13.98 6.04
CA ASP A 109 2.46 -15.21 6.26
C ASP A 109 3.84 -15.16 5.59
N PHE A 110 3.93 -14.53 4.41
CA PHE A 110 5.21 -14.26 3.75
C PHE A 110 6.15 -13.44 4.65
N PHE A 111 5.71 -12.32 5.22
CA PHE A 111 6.62 -11.51 6.02
C PHE A 111 6.94 -12.13 7.39
N LEU A 112 5.99 -12.88 7.98
CA LEU A 112 6.28 -13.66 9.18
C LEU A 112 7.42 -14.67 8.92
N SER A 113 7.41 -15.35 7.77
CA SER A 113 8.48 -16.28 7.40
C SER A 113 9.84 -15.61 7.14
N ARG A 114 9.88 -14.27 7.07
CA ARG A 114 11.09 -13.47 6.84
C ARG A 114 11.62 -12.83 8.12
N GLY A 115 11.10 -13.24 9.28
CA GLY A 115 11.57 -12.81 10.60
C GLY A 115 10.87 -11.57 11.16
N PHE A 116 9.74 -11.15 10.58
CA PHE A 116 8.93 -10.09 11.16
C PHE A 116 8.00 -10.62 12.25
N SER A 117 7.77 -9.81 13.28
CA SER A 117 6.72 -10.05 14.26
C SER A 117 5.40 -9.42 13.82
N SER A 118 4.26 -9.93 14.31
CA SER A 118 2.94 -9.33 14.04
C SER A 118 2.88 -7.83 14.38
N PRO A 119 3.41 -7.35 15.53
CA PRO A 119 3.47 -5.92 15.83
C PRO A 119 4.39 -5.12 14.91
N ASP A 120 5.47 -5.70 14.39
CA ASP A 120 6.34 -5.02 13.43
C ASP A 120 5.63 -4.79 12.10
N LEU A 121 4.88 -5.78 11.61
CA LEU A 121 4.12 -5.65 10.37
C LEU A 121 3.02 -4.59 10.45
N ALA A 122 2.45 -4.37 11.64
CA ALA A 122 1.50 -3.29 11.89
C ALA A 122 2.02 -1.93 11.39
N LYS A 123 3.31 -1.66 11.60
CA LYS A 123 3.97 -0.40 11.23
C LYS A 123 4.04 -0.20 9.73
N TYR A 124 4.07 -1.30 8.97
CA TYR A 124 4.26 -1.29 7.52
C TYR A 124 2.98 -1.59 6.72
N LEU A 125 1.83 -1.73 7.37
CA LEU A 125 0.58 -2.14 6.72
C LEU A 125 0.16 -1.28 5.53
N ASN A 126 0.42 0.02 5.58
CA ASN A 126 0.13 0.95 4.47
C ASN A 126 0.93 0.59 3.20
N HIS A 127 2.12 0.04 3.38
CA HIS A 127 3.05 -0.32 2.32
C HIS A 127 2.87 -1.78 1.89
N LEU A 128 2.51 -2.67 2.82
CA LEU A 128 2.22 -4.08 2.54
C LEU A 128 1.15 -4.25 1.47
N THR A 129 0.10 -3.42 1.49
CA THR A 129 -1.00 -3.53 0.52
C THR A 129 -0.74 -2.86 -0.81
N SER A 130 0.12 -1.84 -0.83
CA SER A 130 0.36 -0.98 -1.97
C SER A 130 1.47 -1.48 -2.90
N ASN A 131 2.22 -2.53 -2.52
CA ASN A 131 3.36 -2.99 -3.32
C ASN A 131 2.97 -4.18 -4.25
N PRO A 132 2.82 -3.94 -5.58
CA PRO A 132 2.57 -4.99 -6.57
C PRO A 132 3.86 -5.69 -7.03
N GLU A 133 5.03 -5.13 -6.74
CA GLU A 133 6.32 -5.61 -7.28
C GLU A 133 6.79 -6.94 -6.64
N GLN A 134 6.15 -7.37 -5.56
CA GLN A 134 6.49 -8.58 -4.79
C GLN A 134 5.74 -9.83 -5.27
N THR A 135 5.15 -9.80 -6.47
CA THR A 135 4.46 -10.96 -7.06
C THR A 135 5.46 -11.93 -7.68
N ASN A 136 5.10 -13.22 -7.76
CA ASN A 136 5.95 -14.29 -8.31
C ASN A 136 6.55 -13.97 -9.69
N HIS A 137 5.87 -13.16 -10.51
CA HIS A 137 6.32 -12.77 -11.84
C HIS A 137 7.57 -11.87 -11.84
N ASN A 138 7.92 -11.25 -10.72
CA ASN A 138 9.12 -10.41 -10.60
C ASN A 138 10.12 -10.97 -9.56
N LYS A 139 9.99 -12.26 -9.23
CA LYS A 139 10.75 -12.89 -8.14
C LYS A 139 12.26 -12.81 -8.34
N SER A 140 12.74 -13.22 -9.52
CA SER A 140 14.16 -13.16 -9.87
C SER A 140 14.73 -11.74 -9.81
N ASN A 141 13.92 -10.72 -10.11
CA ASN A 141 14.35 -9.32 -10.16
C ASN A 141 14.61 -8.72 -8.76
N TRP A 142 13.85 -9.12 -7.73
CA TRP A 142 14.13 -8.66 -6.36
C TRP A 142 15.16 -9.54 -5.65
N GLU A 143 15.22 -10.85 -5.94
CA GLU A 143 16.22 -11.76 -5.34
C GLU A 143 17.65 -11.33 -5.67
N SER A 144 17.94 -10.97 -6.92
CA SER A 144 19.27 -10.49 -7.30
C SER A 144 19.68 -9.20 -6.56
N LYS A 145 18.72 -8.31 -6.29
CA LYS A 145 18.97 -7.08 -5.52
C LYS A 145 19.18 -7.37 -4.05
N PHE A 146 18.47 -8.36 -3.50
CA PHE A 146 18.72 -8.85 -2.15
C PHE A 146 20.17 -9.32 -1.99
N ASP A 147 20.71 -10.03 -2.98
CA ASP A 147 22.09 -10.49 -2.93
C ASP A 147 23.09 -9.33 -2.92
N VAL A 148 22.83 -8.26 -3.69
CA VAL A 148 23.65 -7.03 -3.61
C VAL A 148 23.66 -6.49 -2.18
N TYR A 149 22.50 -6.32 -1.54
CA TYR A 149 22.45 -5.80 -0.16
C TYR A 149 23.09 -6.74 0.87
N LYS A 150 22.92 -8.05 0.71
CA LYS A 150 23.56 -9.06 1.58
C LYS A 150 25.08 -9.01 1.48
N ASN A 151 25.63 -8.78 0.28
CA ASN A 151 27.07 -8.61 0.08
C ASN A 151 27.63 -7.36 0.80
N TRP A 152 26.78 -6.37 1.09
CA TRP A 152 27.11 -5.21 1.92
C TRP A 152 26.80 -5.42 3.42
N GLY A 153 26.50 -6.65 3.84
CA GLY A 153 26.31 -7.03 5.24
C GLY A 153 24.93 -6.72 5.81
N LEU A 154 23.92 -6.42 5.00
CA LEU A 154 22.56 -6.20 5.49
C LEU A 154 21.86 -7.54 5.75
N SER A 155 21.14 -7.61 6.88
CA SER A 155 20.24 -8.73 7.17
C SER A 155 19.01 -8.72 6.27
N GLU A 156 18.42 -9.89 6.05
CA GLU A 156 17.19 -10.04 5.26
C GLU A 156 16.04 -9.16 5.78
N LYS A 157 15.91 -9.04 7.11
CA LYS A 157 14.93 -8.16 7.75
C LYS A 157 15.16 -6.69 7.40
N GLN A 158 16.40 -6.19 7.49
CA GLN A 158 16.73 -4.80 7.16
C GLN A 158 16.43 -4.48 5.70
N ILE A 159 16.69 -5.42 4.78
CA ILE A 159 16.39 -5.25 3.37
C ILE A 159 14.87 -5.15 3.16
N TRP A 160 14.09 -6.04 3.77
CA TRP A 160 12.63 -5.98 3.71
C TRP A 160 12.07 -4.71 4.33
N GLU A 161 12.61 -4.24 5.46
CA GLU A 161 12.21 -2.98 6.07
C GLU A 161 12.46 -1.78 5.15
N ALA A 162 13.61 -1.74 4.48
CA ALA A 162 13.92 -0.72 3.48
C ALA A 162 12.95 -0.77 2.31
N PHE A 163 12.59 -1.96 1.84
CA PHE A 163 11.66 -2.17 0.73
C PHE A 163 10.23 -1.76 1.07
N LEU A 164 9.79 -2.02 2.30
CA LEU A 164 8.48 -1.59 2.80
C LEU A 164 8.45 -0.07 2.96
N LYS A 165 9.50 0.52 3.53
CA LYS A 165 9.55 1.97 3.79
C LYS A 165 9.76 2.79 2.52
N TYR A 166 10.54 2.28 1.58
CA TYR A 166 10.95 2.96 0.36
C TYR A 166 10.86 2.02 -0.86
N PRO A 167 9.66 1.77 -1.41
CA PRO A 167 9.48 0.82 -2.51
C PRO A 167 10.36 1.11 -3.75
N ARG A 168 10.68 2.38 -4.01
CA ARG A 168 11.55 2.79 -5.12
C ARG A 168 12.96 2.22 -5.06
N VAL A 169 13.42 1.80 -3.88
CA VAL A 169 14.73 1.16 -3.69
C VAL A 169 14.81 -0.16 -4.47
N ILE A 170 13.70 -0.91 -4.59
CA ILE A 170 13.61 -2.14 -5.39
C ILE A 170 13.69 -1.84 -6.90
N SER A 171 13.12 -0.72 -7.32
CA SER A 171 13.08 -0.33 -8.74
C SER A 171 14.44 0.16 -9.29
N ALA A 172 15.44 0.37 -8.43
CA ALA A 172 16.77 0.79 -8.86
C ALA A 172 17.55 -0.38 -9.48
N SER A 173 18.48 -0.08 -10.41
CA SER A 173 19.40 -1.08 -10.93
C SER A 173 20.38 -1.54 -9.85
N GLU A 174 20.87 -2.77 -9.97
CA GLU A 174 21.89 -3.34 -9.07
C GLU A 174 23.15 -2.47 -9.02
N GLU A 175 23.59 -1.94 -10.17
CA GLU A 175 24.72 -1.02 -10.27
C GLU A 175 24.50 0.25 -9.42
N LYS A 176 23.29 0.83 -9.49
CA LYS A 176 22.95 2.05 -8.73
C LYS A 176 22.89 1.77 -7.23
N ILE A 177 22.37 0.60 -6.86
CA ILE A 177 22.36 0.14 -5.48
C ILE A 177 23.80 -0.01 -4.97
N ALA A 178 24.67 -0.72 -5.69
CA ALA A 178 26.05 -0.96 -5.31
C ALA A 178 26.84 0.36 -5.13
N LYS A 179 26.75 1.29 -6.10
CA LYS A 179 27.42 2.60 -6.02
C LYS A 179 26.93 3.43 -4.83
N THR A 180 25.63 3.35 -4.52
CA THR A 180 25.07 4.06 -3.36
C THR A 180 25.57 3.45 -2.06
N MET A 181 25.60 2.12 -1.95
CA MET A 181 26.11 1.41 -0.77
C MET A 181 27.60 1.68 -0.55
N GLU A 182 28.40 1.66 -1.61
CA GLU A 182 29.82 2.00 -1.58
C GLU A 182 30.04 3.40 -1.01
N PHE A 183 29.29 4.40 -1.51
CA PHE A 183 29.37 5.76 -1.00
C PHE A 183 28.95 5.85 0.49
N LEU A 184 27.85 5.19 0.87
CA LEU A 184 27.35 5.25 2.25
C LEU A 184 28.29 4.58 3.26
N VAL A 185 28.87 3.44 2.91
CA VAL A 185 29.74 2.66 3.80
C VAL A 185 31.15 3.25 3.80
N ASN A 186 31.74 3.51 2.63
CA ASN A 186 33.15 3.88 2.51
C ASN A 186 33.38 5.39 2.68
N THR A 187 32.48 6.24 2.15
CA THR A 187 32.66 7.70 2.21
C THR A 187 32.02 8.29 3.47
N MET A 188 30.83 7.82 3.84
CA MET A 188 30.07 8.38 4.97
C MET A 188 30.30 7.63 6.29
N GLY A 189 30.99 6.49 6.28
CA GLY A 189 31.29 5.70 7.48
C GLY A 189 30.06 5.11 8.17
N ILE A 190 28.92 5.00 7.48
CA ILE A 190 27.69 4.44 8.05
C ILE A 190 27.84 2.92 8.07
N GLN A 191 28.26 2.37 9.21
CA GLN A 191 28.28 0.93 9.41
C GLN A 191 26.89 0.41 9.79
N ASN A 192 26.53 -0.75 9.23
CA ASN A 192 25.36 -1.49 9.66
C ASN A 192 25.62 -1.96 11.10
N SER A 193 25.06 -1.26 12.08
CA SER A 193 25.13 -1.66 13.48
C SER A 193 24.44 -3.02 13.63
N ILE A 194 25.25 -4.07 13.75
CA ILE A 194 24.82 -5.38 14.23
C ILE A 194 24.71 -5.22 15.75
N SER A 195 23.51 -4.95 16.25
CA SER A 195 23.16 -5.15 17.66
C SER A 195 21.89 -5.96 17.76
#